data_AF-A0A2A9GNB2-F1
#
_entry.id   AF-A0A2A9GNB2-F1
#
_cell.length_a   1.000
_cell.length_b   1.000
_cell.length_c   1.000
_cell.angle_alpha   90.00
_cell.angle_beta   90.00
_cell.angle_gamma   90.00
#
_symmetry.space_group_name_H-M   'P 1'
#
loop_
_entity.id
_entity.type
_entity.pdbx_description
1 polymer ?
#
loop_
_entity_poly.entity_id
_entity_poly.type
_entity_poly.pdbx_seq_one_letter_code
_entity_poly.pdbx_strand_id
1 'polypeptide(L)'
;MRALLSALIFCALAGALNAQPVRVVIGPPAPDLRCTEDGRRCIGLTDYFADTCGLSESAAREAGIDPGYFARLLWRESRFDPAAISPAGAQGIAQFMPGTARLRALGDPFNPAEAIEASARYLAEMATRFGNPGLAAIGYNGGEDRAAGFIAKTGGLAGETRAYVRAITGHSAEDWRDAPPETVDFRLDGETPFLAACTTLAKGRAIREFRDPVPPWGVIVAAGRTQRSAETFGKRVAARHSGAIGDAELRFVRAVMPGFGRRAQYTAQVPAGSRKKALAICEKIRGKGGFCKVIRN
;
A
#
# COMPACT_ATOMS: atom_id res chain seq x y z
N MET A 1 64.27 -35.29 -40.68
CA MET A 1 63.50 -34.03 -40.80
C MET A 1 62.05 -34.36 -40.43
N ARG A 2 61.60 -34.04 -39.21
CA ARG A 2 60.71 -32.89 -38.88
C ARG A 2 59.51 -32.81 -39.85
N ALA A 3 58.23 -32.90 -39.46
CA ALA A 3 57.59 -32.24 -38.32
C ALA A 3 56.31 -32.96 -37.82
N LEU A 4 56.11 -32.88 -36.50
CA LEU A 4 54.87 -33.04 -35.74
C LEU A 4 54.05 -31.71 -35.76
N LEU A 5 52.85 -31.78 -35.15
CA LEU A 5 51.99 -30.70 -34.60
C LEU A 5 50.97 -30.08 -35.58
N SER A 6 49.73 -29.76 -35.22
CA SER A 6 48.96 -29.95 -33.99
C SER A 6 47.50 -29.61 -34.28
N ALA A 7 46.57 -30.38 -33.74
CA ALA A 7 45.17 -30.02 -33.68
C ALA A 7 44.98 -28.90 -32.63
N LEU A 8 44.55 -27.73 -33.09
CA LEU A 8 44.16 -26.61 -32.22
C LEU A 8 42.81 -26.91 -31.57
N ILE A 9 42.85 -27.39 -30.33
CA ILE A 9 41.71 -27.41 -29.42
C ILE A 9 41.50 -25.99 -28.91
N PHE A 10 40.43 -25.33 -29.37
CA PHE A 10 39.99 -24.06 -28.82
C PHE A 10 39.30 -24.32 -27.48
N CYS A 11 40.06 -24.16 -26.39
CA CYS A 11 39.53 -24.19 -25.02
C CYS A 11 38.83 -22.85 -24.76
N ALA A 12 37.50 -22.82 -24.86
CA ALA A 12 36.70 -21.67 -24.45
C ALA A 12 36.70 -21.58 -22.92
N LEU A 13 37.50 -20.66 -22.37
CA LEU A 13 37.36 -20.20 -20.99
C LEU A 13 36.00 -19.51 -20.83
N ALA A 14 35.03 -20.24 -20.27
CA ALA A 14 33.80 -19.64 -19.76
C ALA A 14 34.16 -18.84 -18.49
N GLY A 15 34.21 -17.51 -18.63
CA GLY A 15 34.32 -16.59 -17.51
C GLY A 15 33.16 -16.81 -16.53
N ALA A 16 33.47 -17.24 -15.31
CA ALA A 16 32.51 -17.29 -14.22
C ALA A 16 32.07 -15.86 -13.89
N LEU A 17 30.87 -15.49 -14.34
CA LEU A 17 30.17 -14.31 -13.85
C LEU A 17 29.98 -14.51 -12.34
N ASN A 18 30.68 -13.68 -11.55
CA ASN A 18 30.51 -13.55 -10.11
C ASN A 18 29.07 -13.09 -9.82
N ALA A 19 28.14 -14.05 -9.69
CA ALA A 19 26.82 -13.80 -9.17
C ALA A 19 26.96 -13.45 -7.68
N GLN A 20 26.78 -12.18 -7.34
CA GLN A 20 26.69 -11.77 -5.94
C GLN A 20 25.55 -12.57 -5.26
N PRO A 21 25.78 -13.08 -4.02
CA PRO A 21 24.76 -13.85 -3.33
C PRO A 21 23.54 -12.96 -3.08
N VAL A 22 22.39 -13.38 -3.59
CA VAL A 22 21.10 -12.80 -3.24
C VAL A 22 20.94 -12.91 -1.73
N ARG A 23 20.98 -11.78 -1.04
CA ARG A 23 20.71 -11.70 0.41
C ARG A 23 19.30 -12.20 0.64
N VAL A 24 19.18 -13.27 1.42
CA VAL A 24 17.91 -13.63 2.04
C VAL A 24 17.95 -13.06 3.42
N VAL A 25 17.36 -11.87 3.52
CA VAL A 25 17.02 -11.28 4.80
C VAL A 25 15.64 -11.83 5.12
N ILE A 26 15.52 -12.66 6.16
CA ILE A 26 14.33 -12.55 6.99
C ILE A 26 14.52 -11.16 7.57
N GLY A 27 13.85 -10.16 6.98
CA GLY A 27 13.96 -8.78 7.42
C GLY A 27 13.95 -8.73 8.94
N PRO A 28 14.82 -7.95 9.61
CA PRO A 28 14.51 -7.58 10.98
C PRO A 28 13.04 -7.14 11.02
N PRO A 29 12.27 -7.43 12.08
CA PRO A 29 10.91 -6.92 12.18
C PRO A 29 10.95 -5.44 11.78
N ALA A 30 10.08 -5.06 10.84
CA ALA A 30 9.97 -3.66 10.44
C ALA A 30 9.92 -2.85 11.73
N PRO A 31 10.72 -1.77 11.85
CA PRO A 31 10.88 -1.07 13.11
C PRO A 31 9.50 -0.82 13.71
N ASP A 32 9.32 -1.15 14.99
CA ASP A 32 8.06 -1.03 15.72
C ASP A 32 7.57 0.44 15.84
N LEU A 33 8.21 1.35 15.11
CA LEU A 33 8.01 2.78 15.05
C LEU A 33 8.07 3.24 13.59
N ARG A 34 7.06 3.99 13.15
CA ARG A 34 7.04 4.65 11.84
C ARG A 34 6.89 6.15 12.04
N CYS A 35 7.83 6.93 11.49
CA CYS A 35 7.89 8.36 11.68
C CYS A 35 7.73 9.13 10.37
N THR A 36 7.36 10.40 10.47
CA THR A 36 7.48 11.37 9.37
C THR A 36 8.94 11.47 8.91
N GLU A 37 9.16 11.97 7.70
CA GLU A 37 10.50 12.11 7.09
C GLU A 37 11.47 12.90 7.98
N ASP A 38 10.98 13.91 8.69
CA ASP A 38 11.75 14.72 9.64
C ASP A 38 11.91 14.11 11.03
N GLY A 39 11.33 12.93 11.27
CA GLY A 39 11.38 12.20 12.54
C GLY A 39 10.60 12.84 13.69
N ARG A 40 9.85 13.92 13.47
CA ARG A 40 9.18 14.66 14.57
C ARG A 40 7.93 13.96 15.10
N ARG A 41 7.25 13.20 14.26
CA ARG A 41 5.98 12.54 14.57
C ARG A 41 6.09 11.08 14.26
N CYS A 42 5.80 10.23 15.24
CA CYS A 42 5.95 8.79 15.12
C CYS A 42 4.73 8.05 15.64
N ILE A 43 4.48 6.88 15.08
CA ILE A 43 3.46 5.93 15.52
C ILE A 43 4.16 4.62 15.86
N GLY A 44 4.05 4.20 17.11
CA GLY A 44 4.57 2.95 17.61
C GLY A 44 3.54 1.81 17.54
N LEU A 45 3.99 0.54 17.52
CA LEU A 45 3.07 -0.61 17.57
C LEU A 45 2.38 -0.75 18.94
N THR A 46 3.09 -0.44 20.02
CA THR A 46 2.59 -0.56 21.40
C THR A 46 1.35 0.30 21.64
N ASP A 47 1.43 1.56 21.23
CA ASP A 47 0.40 2.57 21.45
C ASP A 47 -0.26 3.02 20.15
N TYR A 48 -0.28 2.14 19.14
CA TYR A 48 -0.62 2.45 17.75
C TYR A 48 -1.87 3.32 17.58
N PHE A 49 -2.98 2.99 18.24
CA PHE A 49 -4.21 3.75 18.10
C PHE A 49 -4.19 5.08 18.85
N ALA A 50 -3.52 5.15 20.00
CA ALA A 50 -3.34 6.41 20.73
C ALA A 50 -2.45 7.37 19.92
N ASP A 51 -1.32 6.88 19.40
CA ASP A 51 -0.42 7.64 18.54
C ASP A 51 -1.11 8.08 17.23
N THR A 52 -1.83 7.16 16.58
CA THR A 52 -2.61 7.45 15.36
C THR A 52 -3.63 8.55 15.62
N CYS A 53 -4.38 8.47 16.72
CA CYS A 53 -5.38 9.46 17.08
C CYS A 53 -4.74 10.81 17.46
N GLY A 54 -3.68 10.81 18.28
CA GLY A 54 -2.97 12.04 18.65
C GLY A 54 -2.34 12.74 17.44
N LEU A 55 -1.75 11.98 16.52
CA LEU A 55 -1.23 12.54 15.27
C LEU A 55 -2.37 13.03 14.36
N SER A 56 -3.47 12.29 14.25
CA SER A 56 -4.64 12.73 13.47
C SER A 56 -5.21 14.05 14.01
N GLU A 57 -5.28 14.20 15.33
CA GLU A 57 -5.75 15.44 15.97
C GLU A 57 -4.84 16.63 15.64
N SER A 58 -3.53 16.48 15.85
CA SER A 58 -2.57 17.56 15.59
C SER A 58 -2.51 17.93 14.12
N ALA A 59 -2.46 16.94 13.21
CA ALA A 59 -2.45 17.17 11.77
C ALA A 59 -3.73 17.86 11.28
N ALA A 60 -4.90 17.46 11.81
CA ALA A 60 -6.17 18.11 11.49
C ALA A 60 -6.19 19.58 11.93
N ARG A 61 -5.78 19.84 13.18
CA ARG A 61 -5.71 21.21 13.73
C ARG A 61 -4.75 22.09 12.95
N GLU A 62 -3.59 21.58 12.57
CA GLU A 62 -2.60 22.31 11.75
C GLU A 62 -3.11 22.60 10.34
N ALA A 63 -3.89 21.69 9.76
CA ALA A 63 -4.50 21.87 8.46
C ALA A 63 -5.81 22.69 8.49
N GLY A 64 -6.27 23.12 9.67
CA GLY A 64 -7.50 23.90 9.82
C GLY A 64 -8.79 23.13 9.56
N ILE A 65 -8.78 21.80 9.76
CA ILE A 65 -9.96 20.93 9.62
C ILE A 65 -10.37 20.35 10.98
N ASP A 66 -11.64 19.97 11.11
CA ASP A 66 -12.13 19.38 12.36
C ASP A 66 -11.52 17.99 12.62
N PRO A 67 -10.95 17.71 13.81
CA PRO A 67 -10.35 16.42 14.13
C PRO A 67 -11.31 15.23 14.05
N GLY A 68 -12.56 15.40 14.47
CA GLY A 68 -13.58 14.35 14.42
C GLY A 68 -13.99 14.02 13.00
N TYR A 69 -14.11 15.04 12.14
CA TYR A 69 -14.31 14.85 10.70
C TYR A 69 -13.16 14.04 10.08
N PHE A 70 -11.91 14.41 10.39
CA PHE A 70 -10.73 13.73 9.85
C PHE A 70 -10.57 12.29 10.37
N ALA A 71 -10.84 12.05 11.66
CA ALA A 71 -10.82 10.71 12.23
C ALA A 71 -11.88 9.81 11.59
N ARG A 72 -13.09 10.31 11.34
CA ARG A 72 -14.14 9.57 10.60
C ARG A 72 -13.69 9.22 9.18
N LEU A 73 -12.98 10.14 8.50
CA LEU A 73 -12.40 9.88 7.18
C LEU A 73 -11.38 8.73 7.23
N LEU A 74 -10.35 8.84 8.06
CA LEU A 74 -9.31 7.80 8.17
C LEU A 74 -9.90 6.44 8.60
N TRP A 75 -10.90 6.47 9.49
CA TRP A 75 -11.64 5.28 9.88
C TRP A 75 -12.42 4.68 8.70
N ARG A 76 -13.08 5.50 7.89
CA ARG A 76 -13.83 5.06 6.71
C ARG A 76 -12.91 4.49 5.63
N GLU A 77 -11.71 5.02 5.47
CA GLU A 77 -10.73 4.57 4.47
C GLU A 77 -10.17 3.18 4.79
N SER A 78 -9.72 2.94 6.03
CA SER A 78 -8.96 1.73 6.35
C SER A 78 -9.33 1.08 7.68
N ARG A 79 -10.14 1.74 8.52
CA ARG A 79 -10.29 1.41 9.95
C ARG A 79 -8.94 1.45 10.68
N PHE A 80 -8.17 2.49 10.37
CA PHE A 80 -6.81 2.74 10.84
C PHE A 80 -5.79 1.64 10.52
N ASP A 81 -6.01 0.87 9.45
CA ASP A 81 -5.07 -0.18 9.02
C ASP A 81 -3.97 0.43 8.12
N PRO A 82 -2.71 0.46 8.58
CA PRO A 82 -1.62 1.07 7.82
C PRO A 82 -1.21 0.23 6.61
N ALA A 83 -1.60 -1.05 6.55
CA ALA A 83 -1.28 -1.98 5.48
C ALA A 83 -2.43 -2.17 4.48
N ALA A 84 -3.52 -1.39 4.60
CA ALA A 84 -4.71 -1.56 3.78
C ALA A 84 -4.44 -1.34 2.28
N ILE A 85 -4.95 -2.22 1.43
CA ILE A 85 -4.95 -2.05 -0.03
C ILE A 85 -6.35 -2.31 -0.57
N SER A 86 -6.96 -1.33 -1.25
CA SER A 86 -8.26 -1.52 -1.89
C SER A 86 -8.16 -2.35 -3.17
N PRO A 87 -9.28 -2.92 -3.68
CA PRO A 87 -9.31 -3.57 -4.98
C PRO A 87 -8.86 -2.69 -6.15
N ALA A 88 -9.06 -1.36 -6.03
CA ALA A 88 -8.61 -0.37 -7.01
C ALA A 88 -7.13 0.01 -6.86
N GLY A 89 -6.49 -0.41 -5.76
CA GLY A 89 -5.08 -0.17 -5.48
C GLY A 89 -4.82 1.08 -4.63
N ALA A 90 -5.82 1.59 -3.91
CA ALA A 90 -5.63 2.63 -2.90
C ALA A 90 -4.85 2.08 -1.70
N GLN A 91 -3.99 2.88 -1.09
CA GLN A 91 -2.90 2.40 -0.22
C GLN A 91 -2.89 3.05 1.16
N GLY A 92 -2.70 2.21 2.18
CA GLY A 92 -2.43 2.56 3.56
C GLY A 92 -3.61 3.17 4.32
N ILE A 93 -3.29 3.75 5.47
CA ILE A 93 -4.29 4.25 6.43
C ILE A 93 -5.27 5.27 5.83
N ALA A 94 -4.79 6.08 4.88
CA ALA A 94 -5.54 7.15 4.23
C ALA A 94 -5.97 6.82 2.80
N GLN A 95 -5.73 5.57 2.35
CA GLN A 95 -6.13 5.05 1.03
C GLN A 95 -5.74 5.97 -0.14
N PHE A 96 -4.48 6.42 -0.17
CA PHE A 96 -3.99 7.17 -1.31
C PHE A 96 -3.93 6.29 -2.55
N MET A 97 -4.49 6.77 -3.66
CA MET A 97 -4.18 6.19 -4.97
C MET A 97 -2.71 6.48 -5.32
N PRO A 98 -1.97 5.55 -5.98
CA PRO A 98 -0.56 5.76 -6.28
C PRO A 98 -0.26 7.02 -7.10
N GLY A 99 -1.19 7.42 -7.97
CA GLY A 99 -1.10 8.68 -8.72
C GLY A 99 -1.18 9.90 -7.80
N THR A 100 -2.16 9.91 -6.90
CA THR A 100 -2.36 10.96 -5.90
C THR A 100 -1.17 11.06 -4.95
N ALA A 101 -0.66 9.94 -4.43
CA ALA A 101 0.52 9.93 -3.56
C ALA A 101 1.71 10.65 -4.22
N ARG A 102 1.99 10.36 -5.50
CA ARG A 102 3.06 11.06 -6.26
C ARG A 102 2.80 12.55 -6.42
N LEU A 103 1.57 12.93 -6.78
CA LEU A 103 1.19 14.35 -6.93
C LEU A 103 1.34 15.13 -5.62
N ARG A 104 1.18 14.45 -4.48
CA ARG A 104 1.28 15.05 -3.14
C ARG A 104 2.64 14.83 -2.48
N ALA A 105 3.63 14.36 -3.23
CA ALA A 105 4.98 14.05 -2.74
C ALA A 105 4.98 13.13 -1.49
N LEU A 106 4.00 12.24 -1.36
CA LEU A 106 3.95 11.24 -0.31
C LEU A 106 4.89 10.07 -0.68
N GLY A 107 5.97 9.91 0.09
CA GLY A 107 6.99 8.89 -0.12
C GLY A 107 6.45 7.48 0.07
N ASP A 108 6.00 7.18 1.29
CA ASP A 108 5.41 5.87 1.63
C ASP A 108 3.96 6.01 2.13
N PRO A 109 2.94 5.70 1.29
CA PRO A 109 1.54 5.68 1.71
C PRO A 109 1.22 4.70 2.84
N PHE A 110 2.09 3.73 3.11
CA PHE A 110 1.93 2.73 4.15
C PHE A 110 2.66 3.08 5.44
N ASN A 111 3.47 4.14 5.43
CA ASN A 111 3.91 4.79 6.64
C ASN A 111 2.74 5.62 7.19
N PRO A 112 2.08 5.20 8.29
CA PRO A 112 0.89 5.90 8.77
C PRO A 112 1.20 7.33 9.21
N ALA A 113 2.40 7.62 9.71
CA ALA A 113 2.75 8.97 10.15
C ALA A 113 2.80 9.95 8.96
N GLU A 114 3.50 9.57 7.87
CA GLU A 114 3.54 10.36 6.64
C GLU A 114 2.15 10.49 5.99
N ALA A 115 1.41 9.39 5.91
CA ALA A 115 0.13 9.34 5.23
C ALA A 115 -0.96 10.17 5.94
N ILE A 116 -0.97 10.20 7.28
CA ILE A 116 -1.93 11.02 8.06
C ILE A 116 -1.68 12.50 7.78
N GLU A 117 -0.44 12.97 7.82
CA GLU A 117 -0.15 14.37 7.54
C GLU A 117 -0.49 14.78 6.10
N ALA A 118 -0.12 13.93 5.13
CA ALA A 118 -0.43 14.17 3.73
C ALA A 118 -1.95 14.19 3.50
N SER A 119 -2.70 13.31 4.17
CA SER A 119 -4.15 13.23 4.09
C SER A 119 -4.83 14.47 4.67
N ALA A 120 -4.38 14.96 5.83
CA ALA A 120 -4.92 16.18 6.43
C ALA A 120 -4.73 17.39 5.50
N ARG A 121 -3.52 17.56 4.93
CA ARG A 121 -3.25 18.62 3.94
C ARG A 121 -4.11 18.48 2.68
N TYR A 122 -4.25 17.26 2.17
CA TYR A 122 -5.07 17.01 0.99
C TYR A 122 -6.55 17.33 1.25
N LEU A 123 -7.09 16.90 2.40
CA LEU A 123 -8.47 17.18 2.76
C LEU A 123 -8.74 18.67 2.96
N ALA A 124 -7.80 19.40 3.56
CA ALA A 124 -7.88 20.86 3.70
C ALA A 124 -7.86 21.59 2.35
N GLU A 125 -7.07 21.10 1.40
CA GLU A 125 -7.11 21.62 0.02
C GLU A 125 -8.47 21.37 -0.64
N MET A 126 -9.06 20.18 -0.45
CA MET A 126 -10.40 19.89 -0.96
C MET A 126 -11.46 20.78 -0.31
N ALA A 127 -11.34 21.05 0.99
CA ALA A 127 -12.21 21.98 1.71
C ALA A 127 -12.06 23.41 1.18
N THR A 128 -10.83 23.85 0.93
CA THR A 128 -10.56 25.18 0.35
C THR A 128 -11.12 25.28 -1.07
N ARG A 129 -10.92 24.25 -1.89
CA ARG A 129 -11.34 24.24 -3.29
C ARG A 129 -12.85 24.17 -3.47
N PHE A 130 -13.54 23.37 -2.66
CA PHE A 130 -14.97 23.10 -2.82
C PHE A 130 -15.85 23.78 -1.78
N GLY A 131 -15.26 24.47 -0.80
CA GLY A 131 -15.92 25.42 0.10
C GLY A 131 -16.61 24.80 1.33
N ASN A 132 -16.90 23.50 1.34
CA ASN A 132 -17.51 22.86 2.52
C ASN A 132 -17.06 21.40 2.73
N PRO A 133 -17.20 20.84 3.95
CA PRO A 133 -16.75 19.49 4.28
C PRO A 133 -17.35 18.39 3.40
N GLY A 134 -18.63 18.47 3.03
CA GLY A 134 -19.25 17.43 2.21
C GLY A 134 -18.73 17.40 0.78
N LEU A 135 -18.55 18.57 0.15
CA LEU A 135 -17.96 18.65 -1.18
C LEU A 135 -16.47 18.29 -1.15
N ALA A 136 -15.77 18.61 -0.06
CA ALA A 136 -14.40 18.15 0.17
C ALA A 136 -14.30 16.62 0.25
N ALA A 137 -15.23 15.98 0.96
CA ALA A 137 -15.33 14.52 1.05
C ALA A 137 -15.54 13.87 -0.32
N ILE A 138 -16.34 14.49 -1.19
CA ILE A 138 -16.53 14.04 -2.57
C ILE A 138 -15.23 14.19 -3.35
N GLY A 139 -14.52 15.31 -3.23
CA GLY A 139 -13.22 15.52 -3.89
C GLY A 139 -12.18 14.49 -3.46
N TYR A 140 -12.12 14.19 -2.16
CA TYR A 140 -11.18 13.23 -1.58
C TYR A 140 -11.46 11.80 -2.07
N ASN A 141 -12.70 11.30 -1.93
CA ASN A 141 -13.07 9.92 -2.25
C ASN A 141 -13.42 9.72 -3.73
N GLY A 142 -14.23 10.61 -4.29
CA GLY A 142 -14.77 10.52 -5.64
C GLY A 142 -13.85 11.15 -6.70
N GLY A 143 -12.86 11.94 -6.28
CA GLY A 143 -11.99 12.70 -7.17
C GLY A 143 -12.52 14.11 -7.46
N GLU A 144 -11.58 15.02 -7.70
CA GLU A 144 -11.84 16.46 -7.89
C GLU A 144 -12.78 16.75 -9.07
N ASP A 145 -12.61 16.08 -10.21
CA ASP A 145 -13.47 16.26 -11.39
C ASP A 145 -14.92 15.82 -11.12
N ARG A 146 -15.09 14.77 -10.32
CA ARG A 146 -16.41 14.27 -9.94
C ARG A 146 -17.10 15.23 -8.97
N ALA A 147 -16.35 15.83 -8.04
CA ALA A 147 -16.88 16.89 -7.19
C ALA A 147 -17.30 18.12 -8.02
N ALA A 148 -16.45 18.59 -8.94
CA ALA A 148 -16.75 19.71 -9.81
C ALA A 148 -18.00 19.46 -10.67
N GLY A 149 -18.12 18.29 -11.30
CA GLY A 149 -19.30 17.92 -12.09
C GLY A 149 -20.57 17.78 -11.26
N PHE A 150 -20.48 17.30 -10.02
CA PHE A 150 -21.62 17.21 -9.10
C PHE A 150 -22.13 18.60 -8.68
N ILE A 151 -21.21 19.54 -8.40
CA ILE A 151 -21.52 20.94 -8.09
C ILE A 151 -22.18 21.62 -9.29
N ALA A 152 -21.58 21.46 -10.49
CA ALA A 152 -22.09 22.03 -11.72
C ALA A 152 -23.38 21.37 -12.23
N LYS A 153 -23.86 20.31 -11.55
CA LYS A 153 -25.02 19.50 -11.96
C LYS A 153 -24.88 18.90 -13.38
N THR A 154 -23.63 18.68 -13.82
CA THR A 154 -23.31 18.05 -15.11
C THR A 154 -22.98 16.57 -14.99
N GLY A 155 -22.82 16.06 -13.75
CA GLY A 155 -22.51 14.66 -13.46
C GLY A 155 -23.10 14.19 -12.14
N GLY A 156 -23.23 12.86 -11.99
CA GLY A 156 -23.71 12.22 -10.77
C GLY A 156 -22.59 11.62 -9.92
N LEU A 157 -22.94 11.23 -8.69
CA LEU A 157 -22.06 10.49 -7.79
C LEU A 157 -22.41 9.00 -7.76
N ALA A 158 -21.39 8.16 -7.69
CA ALA A 158 -21.55 6.74 -7.39
C ALA A 158 -22.17 6.54 -5.99
N GLY A 159 -22.91 5.45 -5.82
CA GLY A 159 -23.53 5.11 -4.53
C GLY A 159 -22.53 5.02 -3.38
N GLU A 160 -21.32 4.52 -3.65
CA GLU A 160 -20.22 4.45 -2.69
C GLU A 160 -19.80 5.83 -2.17
N THR A 161 -19.59 6.81 -3.07
CA THR A 161 -19.24 8.19 -2.69
C THR A 161 -20.35 8.86 -1.89
N ARG A 162 -21.61 8.61 -2.25
CA ARG A 162 -22.77 9.12 -1.49
C ARG A 162 -22.80 8.56 -0.06
N ALA A 163 -22.58 7.25 0.08
CA ALA A 163 -22.49 6.59 1.38
C ALA A 163 -21.28 7.09 2.19
N TYR A 164 -20.16 7.35 1.52
CA TYR A 164 -18.95 7.90 2.13
C TYR A 164 -19.20 9.28 2.75
N VAL A 165 -19.77 10.21 1.98
CA VAL A 165 -20.10 11.56 2.48
C VAL A 165 -21.01 11.48 3.70
N ARG A 166 -22.08 10.67 3.63
CA ARG A 166 -23.00 10.49 4.76
C ARG A 166 -22.31 9.90 5.98
N ALA A 167 -21.42 8.92 5.79
CA ALA A 167 -20.73 8.26 6.89
C ALA A 167 -19.81 9.20 7.67
N ILE A 168 -19.15 10.14 7.00
CA ILE A 168 -18.16 11.01 7.66
C ILE A 168 -18.73 12.37 8.08
N THR A 169 -19.78 12.84 7.40
CA THR A 169 -20.40 14.14 7.68
C THR A 169 -21.75 14.08 8.40
N GLY A 170 -22.45 12.94 8.36
CA GLY A 170 -23.82 12.82 8.84
C GLY A 170 -24.90 13.31 7.85
N HIS A 171 -24.52 14.03 6.79
CA HIS A 171 -25.45 14.61 5.81
C HIS A 171 -25.27 14.02 4.41
N SER A 172 -26.30 14.16 3.56
CA SER A 172 -26.20 13.68 2.18
C SER A 172 -25.34 14.60 1.31
N ALA A 173 -24.84 14.07 0.19
CA ALA A 173 -24.11 14.87 -0.79
C ALA A 173 -24.98 16.02 -1.36
N GLU A 174 -26.28 15.77 -1.56
CA GLU A 174 -27.25 16.76 -1.99
C GLU A 174 -27.43 17.87 -0.95
N ASP A 175 -27.55 17.54 0.34
CA ASP A 175 -27.65 18.56 1.40
C ASP A 175 -26.45 19.50 1.31
N TRP A 176 -25.24 18.96 1.21
CA TRP A 176 -24.01 19.74 1.09
C TRP A 176 -23.90 20.59 -0.18
N ARG A 177 -24.61 20.25 -1.26
CA ARG A 177 -24.60 21.03 -2.51
C ARG A 177 -25.70 22.07 -2.53
N ASP A 178 -26.92 21.69 -2.17
CA ASP A 178 -28.12 22.47 -2.44
C ASP A 178 -28.60 23.27 -1.20
N ALA A 179 -28.33 22.78 0.01
CA ALA A 179 -28.72 23.42 1.28
C ALA A 179 -27.76 23.01 2.42
N PRO A 180 -26.48 23.43 2.37
CA PRO A 180 -25.48 22.96 3.31
C PRO A 180 -25.85 23.33 4.75
N PRO A 181 -25.66 22.42 5.73
CA PRO A 181 -25.95 22.72 7.12
C PRO A 181 -25.08 23.88 7.61
N GLU A 182 -25.69 24.83 8.34
CA GLU A 182 -24.96 25.99 8.90
C GLU A 182 -23.89 25.57 9.91
N THR A 183 -24.19 24.53 10.71
CA THR A 183 -23.29 23.96 11.70
C THR A 183 -23.36 22.44 11.67
N VAL A 184 -22.22 21.78 11.83
CA VAL A 184 -22.14 20.31 11.94
C VAL A 184 -21.35 19.93 13.18
N ASP A 185 -21.91 19.03 13.97
CA ASP A 185 -21.21 18.43 15.11
C ASP A 185 -20.38 17.22 14.64
N PHE A 186 -19.08 17.43 14.54
CA PHE A 186 -18.13 16.39 14.15
C PHE A 186 -17.55 15.59 15.32
N ARG A 187 -17.96 15.87 16.56
CA ARG A 187 -17.49 15.11 17.73
C ARG A 187 -17.77 13.63 17.54
N LEU A 188 -16.80 12.81 17.95
CA LEU A 188 -16.87 11.36 17.75
C LEU A 188 -17.85 10.69 18.72
N ASP A 189 -17.97 11.22 19.93
CA ASP A 189 -18.83 10.69 20.99
C ASP A 189 -19.18 11.79 22.01
N GLY A 190 -20.24 12.57 21.77
CA GLY A 190 -20.75 13.56 22.71
C GLY A 190 -19.67 14.47 23.31
N GLU A 191 -19.61 14.52 24.64
CA GLU A 191 -18.63 15.32 25.41
C GLU A 191 -17.29 14.57 25.67
N THR A 192 -17.14 13.34 25.17
CA THR A 192 -15.92 12.56 25.36
C THR A 192 -14.74 13.26 24.68
N PRO A 193 -13.59 13.45 25.37
CA PRO A 193 -12.39 14.02 24.76
C PRO A 193 -11.97 13.27 23.50
N PHE A 194 -11.53 14.01 22.48
CA PHE A 194 -11.24 13.48 21.15
C PHE A 194 -10.37 12.22 21.19
N LEU A 195 -9.25 12.25 21.91
CA LEU A 195 -8.30 11.13 21.97
C LEU A 195 -8.96 9.84 22.49
N ALA A 196 -9.80 9.95 23.52
CA ALA A 196 -10.51 8.82 24.11
C ALA A 196 -11.59 8.28 23.15
N ALA A 197 -12.37 9.17 22.52
CA ALA A 197 -13.39 8.79 21.57
C ALA A 197 -12.80 8.16 20.28
N CYS A 198 -11.72 8.74 19.75
CA CYS A 198 -11.01 8.24 18.58
C CYS A 198 -10.40 6.85 18.84
N THR A 199 -9.73 6.67 19.98
CA THR A 199 -9.16 5.37 20.36
C THR A 199 -10.26 4.31 20.55
N THR A 200 -11.44 4.72 21.03
CA THR A 200 -12.61 3.84 21.17
C THR A 200 -13.14 3.31 19.84
N LEU A 201 -12.99 4.05 18.72
CA LEU A 201 -13.33 3.54 17.39
C LEU A 201 -12.62 2.22 17.09
N ALA A 202 -11.36 2.10 17.51
CA ALA A 202 -10.51 0.93 17.28
C ALA A 202 -10.56 -0.12 18.40
N LYS A 203 -11.49 -0.01 19.36
CA LYS A 203 -11.57 -0.94 20.50
C LYS A 203 -11.63 -2.40 20.04
N GLY A 204 -10.74 -3.23 20.59
CA GLY A 204 -10.62 -4.65 20.26
C GLY A 204 -9.82 -4.94 18.97
N ARG A 205 -9.28 -3.92 18.29
CA ARG A 205 -8.32 -4.08 17.20
C ARG A 205 -6.89 -4.04 17.77
N ALA A 206 -5.95 -4.61 17.01
CA ALA A 206 -4.52 -4.53 17.31
C ALA A 206 -3.74 -4.59 15.99
N ILE A 207 -2.72 -3.75 15.86
CA ILE A 207 -1.71 -3.84 14.80
C ILE A 207 -0.49 -4.55 15.41
N ARG A 208 -0.19 -5.75 14.93
CA ARG A 208 0.87 -6.60 15.52
C ARG A 208 2.24 -6.37 14.92
N GLU A 209 2.28 -5.82 13.70
CA GLU A 209 3.49 -5.57 12.94
C GLU A 209 3.19 -4.53 11.86
N PHE A 210 4.17 -3.70 11.53
CA PHE A 210 4.11 -2.89 10.32
C PHE A 210 4.47 -3.77 9.13
N ARG A 211 3.46 -4.21 8.38
CA ARG A 211 3.71 -4.98 7.16
C ARG A 211 4.07 -4.04 6.03
N ASP A 212 5.25 -4.25 5.46
CA ASP A 212 5.53 -3.63 4.17
C ASP A 212 4.51 -4.15 3.14
N PRO A 213 4.10 -3.29 2.19
CA PRO A 213 3.01 -3.59 1.29
C PRO A 213 3.32 -4.82 0.48
N VAL A 214 2.31 -5.65 0.26
CA VAL A 214 2.39 -6.67 -0.77
C VAL A 214 1.92 -6.02 -2.07
N PRO A 215 2.78 -5.82 -3.09
CA PRO A 215 2.33 -5.39 -4.39
C PRO A 215 1.16 -6.26 -4.89
N PRO A 216 0.15 -5.69 -5.56
CA PRO A 216 -1.09 -6.40 -5.89
C PRO A 216 -0.90 -7.57 -6.85
N TRP A 217 0.25 -7.62 -7.51
CA TRP A 217 0.68 -8.73 -8.35
C TRP A 217 2.01 -9.27 -7.87
N GLY A 218 2.31 -10.48 -8.30
CA GLY A 218 3.61 -11.08 -8.12
C GLY A 218 3.80 -12.21 -9.10
N VAL A 219 4.96 -12.84 -9.00
CA VAL A 219 5.21 -14.09 -9.69
C VAL A 219 5.74 -15.13 -8.73
N ILE A 220 5.19 -16.34 -8.77
CA ILE A 220 5.80 -17.51 -8.12
C ILE A 220 6.93 -17.98 -9.02
N VAL A 221 8.15 -17.98 -8.49
CA VAL A 221 9.36 -18.40 -9.21
C VAL A 221 9.88 -19.75 -8.74
N ALA A 222 9.48 -20.19 -7.53
CA ALA A 222 9.75 -21.53 -7.03
C ALA A 222 8.69 -21.94 -5.99
N ALA A 223 8.59 -23.25 -5.72
CA ALA A 223 7.76 -23.77 -4.63
C ALA A 223 8.39 -25.02 -3.99
N GLY A 224 8.08 -25.24 -2.72
CA GLY A 224 8.61 -26.34 -1.92
C GLY A 224 7.61 -26.84 -0.88
N ARG A 225 7.77 -28.09 -0.44
CA ARG A 225 6.90 -28.69 0.59
C ARG A 225 7.16 -28.12 1.98
N THR A 226 8.38 -27.63 2.21
CA THR A 226 8.81 -26.94 3.45
C THR A 226 9.32 -25.53 3.12
N GLN A 227 9.28 -24.63 4.08
CA GLN A 227 9.82 -23.27 3.92
C GLN A 227 11.29 -23.28 3.47
N ARG A 228 12.13 -24.08 4.12
CA ARG A 228 13.57 -24.24 3.76
C ARG A 228 13.79 -24.67 2.32
N SER A 229 12.93 -25.57 1.80
CA SER A 229 13.01 -26.00 0.40
C SER A 229 12.62 -24.88 -0.56
N ALA A 230 11.54 -24.14 -0.26
CA ALA A 230 11.11 -22.99 -1.06
C ALA A 230 12.16 -21.88 -1.08
N GLU A 231 12.79 -21.60 0.06
CA GLU A 231 13.93 -20.67 0.16
C GLU A 231 15.11 -21.11 -0.70
N THR A 232 15.50 -22.38 -0.60
CA THR A 232 16.61 -22.93 -1.39
C THR A 232 16.35 -22.80 -2.89
N PHE A 233 15.16 -23.18 -3.35
CA PHE A 233 14.80 -23.09 -4.76
C PHE A 233 14.63 -21.65 -5.22
N GLY A 234 14.02 -20.79 -4.39
CA GLY A 234 13.88 -19.36 -4.64
C GLY A 234 15.23 -18.68 -4.85
N LYS A 235 16.19 -18.88 -3.93
CA LYS A 235 17.55 -18.32 -4.03
C LYS A 235 18.25 -18.73 -5.33
N ARG A 236 18.11 -20.00 -5.74
CA ARG A 236 18.69 -20.49 -7.01
C ARG A 236 18.07 -19.78 -8.22
N VAL A 237 16.76 -19.59 -8.22
CA VAL A 237 16.07 -18.88 -9.31
C VAL A 237 16.45 -17.39 -9.32
N ALA A 238 16.52 -16.74 -8.15
CA ALA A 238 16.97 -15.36 -8.04
C ALA A 238 18.39 -15.16 -8.57
N ALA A 239 19.33 -16.06 -8.23
CA ALA A 239 20.69 -16.00 -8.74
C ALA A 239 20.75 -16.20 -10.27
N ARG A 240 20.02 -17.18 -10.81
CA ARG A 240 20.04 -17.49 -12.25
C ARG A 240 19.31 -16.45 -13.12
N HIS A 241 18.33 -15.77 -12.54
CA HIS A 241 17.46 -14.82 -13.24
C HIS A 241 17.55 -13.41 -12.64
N SER A 242 18.72 -13.02 -12.11
CA SER A 242 18.95 -11.71 -11.48
C SER A 242 18.57 -10.55 -12.41
N GLY A 243 18.90 -10.61 -13.71
CA GLY A 243 18.48 -9.56 -14.67
C GLY A 243 16.97 -9.49 -14.95
N ALA A 244 16.19 -10.50 -14.58
CA ALA A 244 14.72 -10.47 -14.67
C ALA A 244 14.07 -10.00 -13.37
N ILE A 245 14.68 -10.32 -12.23
CA ILE A 245 14.17 -10.05 -10.89
C ILE A 245 14.62 -8.67 -10.40
N GLY A 246 15.79 -8.21 -10.84
CA GLY A 246 16.43 -6.97 -10.38
C GLY A 246 16.73 -7.03 -8.89
N ASP A 247 16.54 -5.90 -8.22
CA ASP A 247 16.74 -5.76 -6.77
C ASP A 247 15.52 -6.19 -5.94
N ALA A 248 14.51 -6.82 -6.58
CA ALA A 248 13.30 -7.24 -5.90
C ALA A 248 13.59 -8.40 -4.93
N GLU A 249 13.20 -8.22 -3.67
CA GLU A 249 13.33 -9.26 -2.66
C GLU A 249 12.32 -10.39 -2.85
N LEU A 250 12.77 -11.63 -2.59
CA LEU A 250 11.89 -12.80 -2.61
C LEU A 250 11.07 -12.89 -1.33
N ARG A 251 9.76 -13.06 -1.50
CA ARG A 251 8.82 -13.34 -0.41
C ARG A 251 8.48 -14.82 -0.35
N PHE A 252 8.37 -15.37 0.85
CA PHE A 252 8.03 -16.77 1.06
C PHE A 252 6.65 -16.89 1.69
N VAL A 253 5.68 -17.38 0.91
CA VAL A 253 4.26 -17.43 1.33
C VAL A 253 3.73 -18.84 1.16
N ARG A 254 2.95 -19.31 2.14
CA ARG A 254 2.22 -20.58 2.03
C ARG A 254 0.94 -20.36 1.24
N ALA A 255 0.86 -20.87 0.01
CA ALA A 255 -0.26 -20.64 -0.90
C ALA A 255 -0.57 -21.87 -1.76
N VAL A 256 -1.81 -21.95 -2.26
CA VAL A 256 -2.20 -22.92 -3.30
C VAL A 256 -1.76 -22.36 -4.65
N MET A 257 -0.94 -23.12 -5.38
CA MET A 257 -0.42 -22.68 -6.66
C MET A 257 -1.48 -22.78 -7.76
N PRO A 258 -1.71 -21.73 -8.57
CA PRO A 258 -2.68 -21.78 -9.66
C PRO A 258 -2.31 -22.85 -10.70
N GLY A 259 -3.21 -23.82 -10.90
CA GLY A 259 -3.01 -24.94 -11.83
C GLY A 259 -2.25 -26.14 -11.25
N PHE A 260 -1.94 -26.15 -9.95
CA PHE A 260 -1.22 -27.23 -9.28
C PHE A 260 -1.96 -27.74 -8.04
N GLY A 261 -2.86 -28.70 -8.24
CA GLY A 261 -3.59 -29.37 -7.15
C GLY A 261 -4.31 -28.42 -6.18
N ARG A 262 -4.78 -28.96 -5.05
CA ARG A 262 -5.45 -28.18 -3.99
C ARG A 262 -4.59 -28.00 -2.73
N ARG A 263 -3.39 -28.57 -2.70
CA ARG A 263 -2.53 -28.58 -1.50
C ARG A 263 -1.63 -27.34 -1.49
N ALA A 264 -1.72 -26.56 -0.42
CA ALA A 264 -0.85 -25.41 -0.21
C ALA A 264 0.62 -25.83 -0.09
N GLN A 265 1.51 -25.07 -0.71
CA GLN A 265 2.97 -25.21 -0.67
C GLN A 265 3.60 -23.90 -0.24
N TYR A 266 4.86 -23.93 0.22
CA TYR A 266 5.65 -22.72 0.41
C TYR A 266 6.12 -22.24 -0.96
N THR A 267 5.83 -21.00 -1.30
CA THR A 267 6.11 -20.40 -2.61
C THR A 267 7.12 -19.27 -2.44
N ALA A 268 8.11 -19.22 -3.33
CA ALA A 268 9.02 -18.08 -3.46
C ALA A 268 8.43 -17.12 -4.50
N GLN A 269 8.17 -15.89 -4.11
CA GLN A 269 7.44 -14.92 -4.89
C GLN A 269 8.27 -13.65 -5.11
N VAL A 270 8.27 -13.15 -6.35
CA VAL A 270 8.82 -11.83 -6.67
C VAL A 270 7.65 -10.85 -6.74
N PRO A 271 7.63 -9.81 -5.90
CA PRO A 271 6.57 -8.81 -5.93
C PRO A 271 6.54 -7.99 -7.24
N ALA A 272 5.34 -7.61 -7.70
CA ALA A 272 5.15 -6.79 -8.88
C ALA A 272 4.00 -5.79 -8.71
N GLY A 273 4.25 -4.51 -8.98
CA GLY A 273 3.24 -3.44 -8.85
C GLY A 273 2.05 -3.55 -9.81
N SER A 274 2.12 -4.38 -10.85
CA SER A 274 1.03 -4.56 -11.83
C SER A 274 1.10 -5.90 -12.55
N ARG A 275 -0.03 -6.31 -13.15
CA ARG A 275 -0.11 -7.51 -14.00
C ARG A 275 0.90 -7.47 -15.14
N LYS A 276 1.06 -6.30 -15.78
CA LYS A 276 2.00 -6.08 -16.89
C LYS A 276 3.44 -6.32 -16.44
N LYS A 277 3.83 -5.80 -15.26
CA LYS A 277 5.17 -6.02 -14.69
C LYS A 277 5.37 -7.50 -14.33
N ALA A 278 4.39 -8.15 -13.72
CA ALA A 278 4.46 -9.58 -13.39
C ALA A 278 4.61 -10.46 -14.65
N LEU A 279 3.86 -10.17 -15.72
CA LEU A 279 3.98 -10.86 -17.00
C LEU A 279 5.38 -10.70 -17.60
N ALA A 280 5.91 -9.47 -17.62
CA ALA A 280 7.26 -9.19 -18.13
C ALA A 280 8.36 -9.94 -17.35
N ILE A 281 8.23 -10.06 -16.02
CA ILE A 281 9.15 -10.88 -15.21
C ILE A 281 9.05 -12.35 -15.64
N CYS A 282 7.83 -12.89 -15.75
CA CYS A 282 7.64 -14.28 -16.16
C CYS A 282 8.12 -14.58 -17.58
N GLU A 283 7.94 -13.67 -18.53
CA GLU A 283 8.45 -13.83 -19.91
C GLU A 283 9.98 -13.96 -19.91
N LYS A 284 10.69 -13.08 -19.18
CA LYS A 284 12.15 -13.14 -19.05
C LYS A 284 12.63 -14.42 -18.36
N ILE A 285 11.95 -14.88 -17.31
CA ILE A 285 12.31 -16.11 -16.59
C ILE A 285 12.07 -17.34 -17.47
N ARG A 286 10.88 -17.45 -18.08
CA ARG A 286 10.51 -18.58 -18.95
C ARG A 286 11.34 -18.64 -20.22
N GLY A 287 11.71 -17.49 -20.80
CA GLY A 287 12.60 -17.42 -21.96
C GLY A 287 14.00 -17.99 -21.71
N LYS A 288 14.39 -18.14 -20.43
CA LYS A 288 15.63 -18.82 -20.01
C LYS A 288 15.38 -20.22 -19.42
N GLY A 289 14.21 -20.80 -19.68
CA GLY A 289 13.79 -22.13 -19.21
C GLY A 289 13.38 -22.19 -17.73
N GLY A 290 13.17 -21.05 -17.06
CA GLY A 290 12.78 -20.99 -15.66
C GLY A 290 11.28 -21.16 -15.44
N PHE A 291 10.90 -21.74 -14.29
CA PHE A 291 9.51 -21.75 -13.84
C PHE A 291 9.07 -20.34 -13.42
N CYS A 292 7.89 -19.94 -13.86
CA CYS A 292 7.27 -18.70 -13.39
C CYS A 292 5.76 -18.78 -13.52
N LYS A 293 5.01 -18.33 -12.52
CA LYS A 293 3.55 -18.21 -12.56
C LYS A 293 3.11 -16.85 -12.02
N VAL A 294 2.41 -16.08 -12.85
CA VAL A 294 1.79 -14.82 -12.41
C VAL A 294 0.69 -15.12 -11.40
N ILE A 295 0.69 -14.36 -10.33
CA ILE A 295 -0.32 -14.39 -9.27
C ILE A 295 -0.83 -13.00 -8.99
N ARG A 296 -2.09 -12.95 -8.54
CA ARG A 296 -2.66 -11.80 -7.86
C ARG A 296 -2.53 -12.07 -6.36
N ASN A 297 -1.96 -11.13 -5.63
CA ASN A 297 -1.79 -11.23 -4.18
C ASN A 297 -3.07 -10.85 -3.44
#